data_AF-A0A4Q7CK74-F1
#
_entry.id   AF-A0A4Q7CK74-F1
#
_cell.length_a   1.000
_cell.length_b   1.000
_cell.length_c   1.000
_cell.angle_alpha   90.00
_cell.angle_beta   90.00
_cell.angle_gamma   90.00
#
_symmetry.space_group_name_H-M   'P 1'
#
loop_
_entity.id
_entity.type
_entity.pdbx_description
1 polymer ?
#
loop_
_entity_poly.entity_id
_entity_poly.type
_entity_poly.pdbx_seq_one_letter_code
_entity_poly.pdbx_strand_id
1 'polypeptide(L)'
;MLIMLGGGLGAVVRAAITQACSRIPSEIPIATLIVNLAGSFAISLLSGFALSNEWASPLLIVGFLGGLTTFSTLSLELKNLLI
;
A
#
# COMPACT_ATOMS: atom_id res chain seq x y z
N MET A 1 2.83 -18.86 -3.49
CA MET A 1 1.39 -18.56 -3.70
C MET A 1 0.84 -17.51 -2.75
N LEU A 2 1.19 -17.54 -1.44
CA LEU A 2 0.72 -16.54 -0.46
C LEU A 2 1.05 -15.09 -0.85
N ILE A 3 2.30 -14.83 -1.28
CA ILE A 3 2.72 -13.48 -1.73
C ILE A 3 1.87 -13.00 -2.92
N MET A 4 1.59 -13.89 -3.88
CA MET A 4 0.78 -13.57 -5.06
C MET A 4 -0.67 -13.24 -4.67
N LEU A 5 -1.27 -14.03 -3.79
CA LEU A 5 -2.63 -13.79 -3.29
C LEU A 5 -2.70 -12.48 -2.51
N GLY A 6 -1.79 -12.29 -1.55
CA GLY A 6 -1.71 -11.08 -0.75
C GLY A 6 -1.48 -9.85 -1.63
N GLY A 7 -0.45 -9.88 -2.48
CA GLY A 7 -0.10 -8.77 -3.36
C GLY A 7 -1.20 -8.41 -4.35
N GLY A 8 -1.88 -9.40 -4.93
CA GLY A 8 -3.04 -9.17 -5.79
C GLY A 8 -4.17 -8.46 -5.05
N LEU A 9 -4.53 -8.94 -3.85
CA LEU A 9 -5.55 -8.31 -3.01
C LEU A 9 -5.14 -6.89 -2.60
N GLY A 10 -3.89 -6.69 -2.18
CA GLY A 10 -3.35 -5.38 -1.80
C GLY A 10 -3.41 -4.38 -2.95
N ALA A 11 -3.07 -4.81 -4.16
CA ALA A 11 -3.14 -3.98 -5.36
C ALA A 11 -4.58 -3.59 -5.72
N VAL A 12 -5.55 -4.51 -5.58
CA VAL A 12 -6.98 -4.21 -5.80
C VAL A 12 -7.48 -3.19 -4.77
N VAL A 13 -7.13 -3.35 -3.49
CA VAL A 13 -7.52 -2.41 -2.44
C VAL A 13 -6.91 -1.03 -2.71
N ARG A 14 -5.62 -0.96 -3.09
CA ARG A 14 -4.99 0.30 -3.50
C ARG A 14 -5.75 0.95 -4.65
N ALA A 15 -6.07 0.19 -5.69
CA ALA A 15 -6.82 0.70 -6.84
C ALA A 15 -8.22 1.22 -6.47
N ALA A 16 -8.91 0.54 -5.54
CA ALA A 16 -10.20 0.97 -5.03
C ALA A 16 -10.08 2.29 -4.23
N ILE A 17 -9.07 2.43 -3.37
CA ILE A 17 -8.81 3.66 -2.61
C ILE A 17 -8.47 4.82 -3.56
N THR A 18 -7.62 4.58 -4.58
CA THR A 18 -7.30 5.57 -5.61
C THR A 18 -8.57 6.03 -6.35
N GLN A 19 -9.45 5.11 -6.74
CA GLN A 19 -10.73 5.46 -7.37
C GLN A 19 -11.65 6.23 -6.42
N ALA A 20 -11.75 5.84 -5.15
CA ALA A 20 -12.58 6.53 -4.17
C ALA A 20 -12.13 7.99 -3.96
N CYS A 21 -10.81 8.23 -3.96
CA CYS A 21 -10.23 9.57 -3.77
C CYS A 21 -10.15 10.38 -5.08
N SER A 22 -10.45 9.79 -6.25
CA SER A 22 -10.33 10.48 -7.55
C SER A 22 -11.19 11.74 -7.68
N ARG A 23 -12.26 11.84 -6.88
CA ARG A 23 -13.19 12.97 -6.87
C ARG A 23 -12.78 14.08 -5.91
N ILE A 24 -11.70 13.91 -5.15
CA ILE A 24 -11.21 14.91 -4.22
C ILE A 24 -10.29 15.85 -5.02
N PRO A 25 -10.69 17.11 -5.29
CA PRO A 25 -9.81 18.07 -5.94
C PRO A 25 -8.69 18.42 -4.95
N SER A 26 -7.51 17.90 -5.21
CA SER A 26 -6.31 18.13 -4.41
C SER A 26 -5.09 18.07 -5.31
N GLU A 27 -4.19 19.03 -5.14
CA GLU A 27 -2.87 19.00 -5.78
C GLU A 27 -2.01 17.86 -5.19
N ILE A 28 -2.20 17.57 -3.90
CA ILE A 28 -1.48 16.50 -3.21
C ILE A 28 -2.14 15.15 -3.51
N PRO A 29 -1.36 14.09 -3.79
CA PRO A 29 -1.88 12.75 -4.05
C PRO A 29 -2.37 12.05 -2.77
N ILE A 30 -3.58 12.42 -2.33
CA ILE A 30 -4.17 11.95 -1.07
C ILE A 30 -4.29 10.42 -1.02
N ALA A 31 -4.71 9.77 -2.11
CA ALA A 31 -4.83 8.32 -2.15
C ALA A 31 -3.50 7.62 -1.86
N THR A 32 -2.44 8.05 -2.55
CA THR A 32 -1.10 7.48 -2.42
C THR A 32 -0.53 7.70 -1.02
N LEU A 33 -0.82 8.86 -0.42
CA LEU A 33 -0.45 9.14 0.97
C LEU A 33 -1.16 8.18 1.95
N ILE A 34 -2.47 8.02 1.80
CA ILE A 34 -3.29 7.16 2.67
C ILE A 34 -2.78 5.71 2.62
N VAL A 35 -2.61 5.14 1.42
CA VAL A 35 -2.22 3.73 1.29
C VAL A 35 -0.80 3.47 1.82
N ASN A 36 0.13 4.40 1.62
CA ASN A 36 1.49 4.27 2.13
C ASN A 36 1.52 4.44 3.66
N LEU A 37 0.86 5.46 4.21
CA LEU A 37 0.88 5.72 5.66
C LEU A 37 0.17 4.61 6.43
N ALA A 38 -1.04 4.21 5.99
CA ALA A 38 -1.77 3.11 6.59
C ALA A 38 -1.02 1.78 6.44
N GLY A 39 -0.41 1.56 5.27
CA GLY A 39 0.39 0.36 5.00
C GLY A 39 1.62 0.27 5.90
N SER A 40 2.43 1.31 5.99
CA SER A 40 3.62 1.34 6.85
C SER A 40 3.28 1.20 8.34
N PHE A 41 2.18 1.82 8.78
CA PHE A 41 1.68 1.64 10.15
C PHE A 41 1.28 0.18 10.41
N ALA A 42 0.52 -0.44 9.50
CA ALA A 42 0.12 -1.84 9.60
C ALA A 42 1.31 -2.81 9.56
N ILE A 43 2.34 -2.52 8.74
CA ILE A 43 3.57 -3.32 8.71
C ILE A 43 4.23 -3.32 10.08
N SER A 44 4.36 -2.15 10.71
CA SER A 44 4.95 -2.03 12.04
C SER A 44 4.14 -2.81 13.08
N LEU A 45 2.81 -2.66 13.09
CA LEU A 45 1.92 -3.36 14.02
C LEU A 45 1.97 -4.89 13.87
N LEU A 46 2.05 -5.38 12.63
CA LEU A 46 2.03 -6.82 12.32
C LEU A 46 3.41 -7.47 12.35
N SER A 47 4.49 -6.68 12.39
CA SER A 47 5.87 -7.21 12.39
C SER A 47 6.11 -8.19 13.54
N GLY A 48 5.65 -7.88 14.75
CA GLY A 48 5.78 -8.77 15.91
C GLY A 48 4.99 -10.07 15.75
N PHE A 49 3.77 -10.02 15.22
CA PHE A 49 2.95 -11.21 14.96
C PHE A 49 3.57 -12.12 13.90
N ALA A 50 4.20 -11.52 12.87
CA ALA A 50 4.85 -12.24 11.79
C ALA A 50 6.11 -13.00 12.23
N LEU A 51 6.75 -12.61 13.34
CA LEU A 51 7.87 -13.36 13.92
C LEU A 51 7.43 -14.72 14.47
N SER A 52 6.20 -14.82 14.96
CA SER A 52 5.65 -16.07 15.52
C SER A 52 4.84 -16.88 14.51
N ASN A 53 4.56 -16.34 13.32
CA ASN A 53 3.71 -16.97 12.30
C ASN A 53 4.35 -16.88 10.92
N GLU A 54 5.00 -17.97 10.47
CA GLU A 54 5.75 -17.97 9.20
C GLU A 54 4.91 -17.66 7.96
N TRP A 55 3.61 -17.96 7.98
CA TRP A 55 2.70 -17.66 6.87
C TRP A 55 2.29 -16.18 6.81
N ALA A 56 2.40 -15.45 7.92
CA ALA A 56 1.91 -14.08 8.03
C ALA A 56 2.79 -13.09 7.26
N SER A 57 4.12 -13.23 7.35
CA SER A 57 5.05 -12.37 6.59
C SER A 57 4.82 -12.41 5.07
N PRO A 58 4.82 -13.59 4.40
CA PRO A 58 4.61 -13.65 2.95
C PRO A 58 3.20 -13.22 2.51
N LEU A 59 2.16 -13.51 3.30
CA LEU A 59 0.78 -13.15 2.92
C LEU A 59 0.45 -11.69 3.22
N LEU A 60 0.72 -11.23 4.45
CA LEU A 60 0.28 -9.93 4.95
C LEU A 60 1.30 -8.83 4.71
N ILE A 61 2.57 -9.05 5.07
CA ILE A 61 3.60 -8.00 5.00
C ILE A 61 4.11 -7.86 3.57
N VAL A 62 4.76 -8.89 3.05
CA VAL A 62 5.37 -8.87 1.70
C VAL A 62 4.29 -8.87 0.62
N GLY A 63 3.23 -9.66 0.80
CA GLY A 63 2.11 -9.74 -0.11
C GLY A 63 1.20 -8.51 -0.02
N PHE A 64 0.24 -8.54 0.89
CA PHE A 64 -0.84 -7.56 0.95
C PHE A 64 -0.37 -6.12 1.15
N LEU A 65 0.43 -5.86 2.18
CA LEU A 65 0.92 -4.51 2.47
C LEU A 65 1.96 -4.06 1.43
N GLY A 66 2.75 -4.97 0.88
CA GLY A 66 3.62 -4.70 -0.26
C GLY A 66 2.87 -4.31 -1.55
N GLY A 67 1.71 -4.91 -1.81
CA GLY A 67 0.85 -4.55 -2.95
C GLY A 67 -0.02 -3.30 -2.70
N LEU A 68 -0.37 -3.03 -1.44
CA LEU A 68 -1.13 -1.86 -0.99
C LEU A 68 -0.28 -0.58 -1.01
N THR A 69 0.99 -0.67 -0.63
CA THR A 69 1.93 0.46 -0.64
C THR A 69 2.55 0.65 -2.03
N THR A 70 3.04 1.86 -2.34
CA THR A 70 3.67 2.13 -3.65
C THR A 70 4.65 3.29 -3.58
N PHE A 71 5.90 3.01 -3.96
CA PHE A 71 6.93 4.04 -4.12
C PHE A 71 6.93 4.65 -5.53
N SER A 72 6.66 3.85 -6.56
CA SER A 72 6.72 4.30 -7.96
C SER A 72 5.65 5.35 -8.27
N THR A 73 4.43 5.16 -7.76
CA THR A 73 3.33 6.13 -7.92
C THR A 73 3.64 7.43 -7.18
N LEU A 74 4.11 7.33 -5.92
CA LEU A 74 4.49 8.49 -5.12
C LEU A 74 5.59 9.31 -5.80
N SER A 75 6.61 8.65 -6.35
CA SER A 75 7.72 9.29 -7.07
C SER A 75 7.24 10.03 -8.32
N LEU A 76 6.34 9.42 -9.10
CA LEU A 76 5.75 10.06 -10.28
C LEU A 76 4.91 11.28 -9.90
N GLU A 77 4.09 11.18 -8.87
CA GLU A 77 3.24 12.29 -8.40
C GLU A 77 4.09 13.44 -7.85
N LEU A 78 5.14 13.13 -7.07
CA LEU A 78 6.07 14.15 -6.58
C LEU A 78 6.79 14.85 -7.75
N LYS A 79 7.20 14.10 -8.78
CA LYS A 79 7.79 14.67 -9.99
C LYS A 79 6.82 15.65 -10.67
N ASN A 80 5.53 15.30 -10.77
CA ASN A 80 4.51 16.15 -11.39
C ASN A 80 4.18 17.41 -10.55
N LEU A 81 4.49 17.42 -9.25
CA LEU A 81 4.33 18.59 -8.38
C LEU A 81 5.50 19.56 -8.43
N LEU A 82 6.69 19.08 -8.80
CA LEU A 82 7.92 19.87 -8.84
C LEU A 82 8.15 20.59 -10.18
N ILE A 83 7.47 20.16 -11.24
CA ILE A 83 7.66 20.62 -12.63
C ILE A 83 6.34 21.20 -13.10
#